data_AF-A0A918P3N2-F1
#
_entry.id   AF-A0A918P3N2-F1
#
_cell.length_a   1.000
_cell.length_b   1.000
_cell.length_c   1.000
_cell.angle_alpha   90.00
_cell.angle_beta   90.00
_cell.angle_gamma   90.00
#
_symmetry.space_group_name_H-M   'P 1'
#
loop_
_entity.id
_entity.type
_entity.pdbx_description
1 polymer ?
#
loop_
_entity_poly.entity_id
_entity_poly.type
_entity_poly.pdbx_seq_one_letter_code
_entity_poly.pdbx_strand_id
1 'polypeptide(L)'
;MLLEALVAMLVMTALGLGLVFTQGRAAVAQKTLRSQNLAVVRMRVLLQGDQAALCQTPSPTLPLTPSVSLPLTVRCSTRNMAVDAPAAGTGSAAVTVPVVTLSVSSPALLGPGTLTLSTVAP
;
A
#
# COMPACT_ATOMS: atom_id res chain seq x y z
N MET A 1 52.97 11.33 16.38
CA MET A 1 52.97 10.20 15.42
C MET A 1 52.12 9.02 15.93
N LEU A 2 52.45 8.31 17.01
CA LEU A 2 51.61 7.18 17.50
C LEU A 2 50.24 7.61 18.06
N LEU A 3 50.19 8.69 18.84
CA LEU A 3 48.92 9.21 19.39
C LEU A 3 47.96 9.68 18.29
N GLU A 4 48.50 10.32 17.26
CA GLU A 4 47.74 10.83 16.13
C GLU A 4 47.14 9.69 15.28
N ALA A 5 47.92 8.63 15.05
CA ALA A 5 47.42 7.42 14.39
C ALA A 5 46.30 6.73 15.19
N LEU A 6 46.40 6.72 16.52
CA LEU A 6 45.37 6.14 17.39
C LEU A 6 44.07 6.96 17.36
N VAL A 7 44.17 8.29 17.38
CA VAL A 7 43.02 9.18 17.23
C VAL A 7 42.39 9.03 15.85
N ALA A 8 43.19 8.96 14.78
CA ALA A 8 42.69 8.76 13.42
C ALA A 8 41.93 7.42 13.26
N MET A 9 42.45 6.33 13.83
CA MET A 9 41.74 5.04 13.84
C MET A 9 40.42 5.12 14.62
N LEU A 10 40.40 5.79 15.77
CA LEU A 10 39.19 5.93 16.59
C LEU A 10 38.09 6.73 15.89
N VAL A 11 38.46 7.79 15.16
CA VAL A 11 37.51 8.57 14.35
C VAL A 11 36.96 7.73 13.20
N MET A 12 37.83 6.98 12.50
CA MET A 12 37.39 6.13 11.38
C MET A 12 36.47 4.99 11.82
N THR A 13 36.69 4.38 12.98
CA THR A 13 35.80 3.34 13.50
C THR A 13 34.44 3.93 13.92
N ALA A 14 34.42 5.10 14.56
CA ALA A 14 33.18 5.78 14.91
C ALA A 14 32.34 6.14 13.66
N LEU A 15 32.99 6.65 12.60
CA LEU A 15 32.34 6.95 11.33
C LEU A 15 31.84 5.67 10.63
N GLY A 16 32.64 4.60 10.61
CA GLY A 16 32.27 3.32 10.03
C GLY A 16 31.05 2.69 10.68
N LEU A 17 30.96 2.73 12.02
CA LEU A 17 29.81 2.23 12.77
C LEU A 17 28.54 3.03 12.48
N GLY A 18 28.65 4.36 12.33
CA GLY A 18 27.52 5.22 11.96
C GLY A 18 26.95 4.88 10.57
N LEU A 19 27.81 4.61 9.59
CA LEU A 19 27.40 4.23 8.23
C LEU A 19 26.69 2.87 8.21
N VAL A 20 27.22 1.86 8.91
CA VAL A 20 26.59 0.54 8.98
C VAL A 20 25.21 0.61 9.64
N PHE A 21 25.08 1.41 10.71
CA PHE A 21 23.80 1.58 11.39
C PHE A 21 22.73 2.20 10.48
N THR A 22 23.08 3.23 9.71
CA THR A 22 22.16 3.89 8.79
C THR A 22 21.80 3.01 7.59
N GLN A 23 22.76 2.24 7.05
CA GLN A 23 22.51 1.28 5.98
C GLN A 23 21.55 0.16 6.42
N GLY A 24 21.70 -0.35 7.64
CA GLY A 24 20.78 -1.35 8.19
C GLY A 24 19.33 -0.84 8.25
N ARG A 25 19.14 0.41 8.72
CA ARG A 25 17.83 1.07 8.74
C ARG A 25 17.26 1.28 7.33
N ALA A 26 18.10 1.69 6.38
CA ALA A 26 17.68 1.90 4.99
C ALA A 26 17.25 0.59 4.31
N ALA A 27 17.96 -0.51 4.53
CA ALA A 27 17.61 -1.82 3.98
C ALA A 27 16.24 -2.32 4.49
N VAL A 28 15.95 -2.11 5.78
CA VAL A 28 14.63 -2.43 6.36
C VAL A 28 13.54 -1.58 5.73
N ALA A 29 13.77 -0.27 5.57
CA ALA A 29 12.81 0.62 4.92
C ALA A 29 12.52 0.21 3.47
N GLN A 30 13.55 -0.16 2.69
CA GLN A 30 13.39 -0.64 1.32
C GLN A 30 12.56 -1.92 1.25
N LYS A 31 12.75 -2.86 2.19
CA LYS A 31 11.96 -4.09 2.27
C LYS A 31 10.46 -3.76 2.47
N THR A 32 10.16 -2.85 3.40
CA THR A 32 8.79 -2.41 3.69
C THR A 32 8.16 -1.69 2.49
N LEU A 33 8.92 -0.85 1.77
CA LEU A 33 8.39 -0.17 0.58
C LEU A 33 8.08 -1.16 -0.55
N ARG A 34 8.92 -2.18 -0.75
CA ARG A 34 8.68 -3.23 -1.76
C ARG A 34 7.42 -4.04 -1.47
N SER A 35 7.21 -4.44 -0.22
CA SER A 35 6.01 -5.18 0.18
C SER A 35 4.74 -4.33 0.07
N GLN A 36 4.80 -3.04 0.43
CA GLN A 36 3.68 -2.11 0.24
C GLN A 36 3.33 -1.95 -1.25
N ASN A 37 4.34 -1.71 -2.11
CA ASN A 37 4.09 -1.56 -3.54
C ASN A 37 3.48 -2.84 -4.15
N LEU A 38 4.01 -4.00 -3.78
CA LEU A 38 3.45 -5.29 -4.21
C LEU A 38 2.00 -5.47 -3.76
N ALA A 39 1.68 -5.10 -2.51
CA ALA A 39 0.31 -5.17 -1.99
C ALA A 39 -0.64 -4.27 -2.80
N VAL A 40 -0.23 -3.04 -3.11
CA VAL A 40 -1.02 -2.10 -3.93
C VAL A 40 -1.27 -2.66 -5.33
N VAL A 41 -0.25 -3.18 -6.00
CA VAL A 41 -0.39 -3.77 -7.34
C VAL A 41 -1.35 -4.96 -7.31
N ARG A 42 -1.22 -5.84 -6.31
CA ARG A 42 -2.11 -7.00 -6.17
C ARG A 42 -3.55 -6.58 -5.88
N MET A 43 -3.77 -5.59 -5.02
CA MET A 43 -5.11 -5.03 -4.78
C MET A 43 -5.70 -4.44 -6.05
N ARG A 44 -4.91 -3.71 -6.86
CA ARG A 44 -5.38 -3.17 -8.13
C ARG A 44 -5.77 -4.28 -9.10
N VAL A 45 -4.99 -5.35 -9.19
CA VAL A 45 -5.33 -6.51 -10.03
C VAL A 45 -6.63 -7.16 -9.57
N LEU A 46 -6.84 -7.31 -8.26
CA LEU A 46 -8.12 -7.82 -7.73
C LEU A 46 -9.29 -6.89 -8.07
N LEU A 47 -9.09 -5.57 -7.93
CA LEU A 47 -10.09 -4.57 -8.32
C LEU A 47 -10.35 -4.52 -9.83
N GLN A 48 -9.42 -4.95 -10.68
CA GLN A 48 -9.63 -4.97 -12.14
C GLN A 48 -10.25 -6.28 -12.63
N GLY A 49 -10.06 -7.38 -11.90
CA GLY A 49 -10.52 -8.70 -12.30
C GLY A 49 -12.00 -8.94 -12.06
N ASP A 50 -12.45 -8.89 -10.80
CA ASP A 50 -13.80 -9.32 -10.45
C ASP A 50 -14.35 -8.58 -9.21
N GLN A 51 -14.69 -7.30 -9.42
CA GLN A 51 -15.21 -6.41 -8.37
C GLN A 51 -16.51 -6.93 -7.74
N ALA A 52 -17.35 -7.62 -8.51
CA ALA A 52 -18.61 -8.15 -8.02
C ALA A 52 -18.39 -9.34 -7.06
N ALA A 53 -17.48 -10.26 -7.42
CA ALA A 53 -17.14 -11.40 -6.56
C ALA A 53 -16.50 -10.98 -5.23
N LEU A 54 -15.74 -9.89 -5.22
CA LEU A 54 -15.13 -9.32 -4.01
C LEU A 54 -16.16 -8.86 -2.98
N CYS A 55 -17.33 -8.40 -3.40
CA CYS A 55 -18.42 -7.98 -2.50
C CYS A 55 -19.28 -9.15 -1.99
N GLN A 56 -19.26 -10.29 -2.69
CA GLN A 56 -20.04 -11.48 -2.35
C GLN A 56 -19.25 -12.49 -1.51
N THR A 57 -17.92 -12.43 -1.56
CA THR A 57 -17.04 -13.34 -0.82
C THR A 57 -16.85 -12.84 0.61
N PRO A 58 -17.31 -13.57 1.64
CA PRO A 58 -16.96 -13.23 3.01
C PRO A 58 -15.47 -13.49 3.22
N SER A 59 -14.71 -12.45 3.58
CA SER A 59 -13.27 -12.52 3.92
C SER A 59 -12.34 -13.02 2.80
N PRO A 60 -12.17 -12.27 1.71
CA PRO A 60 -11.15 -12.57 0.71
C PRO A 60 -9.74 -12.40 1.31
N THR A 61 -8.76 -13.05 0.69
CA THR A 61 -7.35 -12.92 1.06
C THR A 61 -6.57 -12.26 -0.07
N LEU A 62 -5.55 -11.48 0.28
CA LEU A 62 -4.63 -10.86 -0.64
C LEU A 62 -3.34 -11.68 -0.71
N PRO A 63 -3.12 -12.49 -1.76
CA PRO A 63 -1.86 -13.20 -1.95
C PRO A 63 -0.76 -12.21 -2.35
N LEU A 64 0.23 -12.01 -1.47
CA LEU A 64 1.44 -11.23 -1.77
C LEU A 64 2.46 -12.09 -2.50
N THR A 65 2.63 -13.34 -2.04
CA THR A 65 3.50 -14.37 -2.62
C THR A 65 2.76 -15.72 -2.56
N PRO A 66 3.23 -16.78 -3.25
CA PRO A 66 2.61 -18.11 -3.15
C PRO A 66 2.55 -18.68 -1.72
N SER A 67 3.37 -18.16 -0.80
CA SER A 67 3.44 -18.62 0.60
C SER A 67 2.90 -17.61 1.61
N VAL A 68 2.52 -16.40 1.19
CA VAL A 68 2.08 -15.33 2.10
C VAL A 68 0.81 -14.68 1.57
N SER A 69 -0.27 -14.85 2.33
CA SER A 69 -1.57 -14.24 2.11
C SER A 69 -1.98 -13.41 3.33
N LEU A 70 -2.51 -12.22 3.11
CA LEU A 70 -3.04 -11.36 4.17
C LEU A 70 -4.57 -11.33 4.14
N PRO A 71 -5.23 -11.17 5.30
CA PRO A 71 -6.68 -10.97 5.34
C PRO A 71 -7.01 -9.63 4.68
N LEU A 72 -7.91 -9.65 3.70
CA LEU A 72 -8.38 -8.47 3.00
C LEU A 72 -9.75 -8.09 3.57
N THR A 73 -9.90 -6.85 3.99
CA THR A 73 -11.22 -6.30 4.35
C THR A 73 -11.79 -5.59 3.13
N VAL A 74 -12.97 -6.01 2.69
CA VAL A 74 -13.68 -5.42 1.56
C VAL A 74 -14.90 -4.70 2.08
N ARG A 75 -15.08 -3.46 1.66
CA ARG A 75 -16.25 -2.66 1.97
C ARG A 75 -16.86 -2.16 0.67
N CYS A 76 -18.05 -2.64 0.37
CA CYS A 76 -18.82 -2.23 -0.79
C CYS A 76 -19.88 -1.23 -0.37
N SER A 77 -19.97 -0.11 -1.08
CA SER A 77 -20.92 0.97 -0.83
C SER A 77 -21.40 1.50 -2.18
N THR A 78 -22.54 2.16 -2.21
CA THR A 78 -23.04 2.86 -3.40
C THR A 78 -22.94 4.36 -3.17
N ARG A 79 -22.52 5.10 -4.20
CA ARG A 79 -22.40 6.55 -4.14
C ARG A 79 -23.22 7.17 -5.25
N ASN A 80 -24.11 8.08 -4.89
CA ASN A 80 -24.86 8.87 -5.86
C ASN A 80 -23.96 9.97 -6.41
N MET A 81 -23.79 10.01 -7.72
CA MET A 81 -23.07 11.06 -8.45
C MET A 81 -24.05 11.78 -9.36
N ALA A 82 -24.00 13.11 -9.37
CA ALA A 82 -24.70 13.90 -10.39
C ALA A 82 -23.77 14.02 -11.60
N VAL A 83 -24.25 13.60 -12.76
CA VAL A 83 -23.56 13.83 -14.03
C VAL A 83 -24.24 15.01 -14.70
N ASP A 84 -23.51 16.12 -14.84
CA ASP A 84 -23.96 17.25 -15.63
C ASP A 84 -23.57 16.99 -17.10
N ALA A 85 -24.57 16.78 -17.95
CA ALA A 85 -24.37 16.67 -19.39
C ALA A 85 -24.42 18.08 -20.02
N PRO A 86 -23.30 18.62 -20.55
CA PRO A 86 -23.28 19.99 -21.09
C PRO A 86 -23.93 20.13 -22.47
N ALA A 87 -24.41 19.05 -23.08
CA ALA A 87 -25.06 19.08 -24.40
C ALA A 87 -26.57 18.81 -24.26
N ALA A 88 -27.36 19.88 -24.45
CA ALA A 88 -28.82 19.94 -24.52
C ALA A 88 -29.60 19.89 -23.18
N GLY A 89 -29.66 21.04 -22.50
CA GLY A 89 -30.77 21.38 -21.60
C GLY A 89 -30.69 20.80 -20.19
N THR A 90 -30.13 21.60 -19.28
CA THR A 90 -30.32 21.61 -17.80
C THR A 90 -31.03 20.39 -17.21
N GLY A 91 -30.32 19.27 -17.08
CA GLY A 91 -30.79 18.10 -16.34
C GLY A 91 -29.60 17.40 -15.71
N SER A 92 -29.42 17.56 -14.41
CA SER A 92 -28.47 16.75 -13.64
C SER A 92 -29.09 15.36 -13.46
N ALA A 93 -28.51 14.34 -14.08
CA ALA A 93 -28.94 12.96 -13.87
C ALA A 93 -28.20 12.39 -12.65
N ALA A 94 -28.96 11.93 -11.65
CA ALA A 94 -28.39 11.21 -10.52
C ALA A 94 -28.10 9.76 -10.94
N VAL A 95 -26.82 9.41 -10.98
CA VAL A 95 -26.33 8.06 -11.27
C VAL A 95 -25.81 7.45 -9.97
N THR A 96 -26.34 6.29 -9.58
CA THR A 96 -25.85 5.53 -8.44
C THR A 96 -24.71 4.64 -8.91
N VAL A 97 -23.50 4.86 -8.41
CA VAL A 97 -22.31 4.13 -8.82
C VAL A 97 -21.79 3.25 -7.67
N PRO A 98 -21.48 1.96 -7.89
CA PRO A 98 -20.87 1.14 -6.85
C PRO A 98 -19.44 1.60 -6.56
N VAL A 99 -19.06 1.58 -5.29
CA VAL A 99 -17.73 1.91 -4.79
C VAL A 99 -17.22 0.74 -3.96
N VAL A 100 -16.09 0.18 -4.36
CA VAL A 100 -15.42 -0.93 -3.67
C VAL A 100 -14.17 -0.39 -3.00
N THR A 101 -14.09 -0.56 -1.69
CA THR A 101 -12.93 -0.19 -0.89
C THR A 101 -12.26 -1.43 -0.31
N LEU A 102 -10.98 -1.60 -0.61
CA LEU A 102 -10.13 -2.66 -0.09
C LEU A 102 -9.21 -2.08 1.00
N SER A 103 -9.05 -2.81 2.10
CA SER A 103 -8.08 -2.46 3.13
C SER A 103 -7.30 -3.67 3.64
N VAL A 104 -5.99 -3.51 3.80
CA VAL A 104 -5.10 -4.51 4.42
C VAL A 104 -4.22 -3.85 5.48
N SER A 105 -3.96 -4.59 6.55
CA SER A 105 -2.97 -4.22 7.56
C SER A 105 -2.14 -5.43 7.93
N SER A 106 -0.82 -5.28 7.92
CA SER A 106 0.09 -6.21 8.58
C SER A 106 1.33 -5.47 9.06
N PRO A 107 1.49 -5.27 10.38
CA PRO A 107 2.60 -4.50 10.94
C PRO A 107 3.97 -5.14 10.65
N ALA A 108 4.02 -6.47 10.52
CA ALA A 108 5.25 -7.21 10.26
C ALA A 108 5.74 -7.10 8.81
N LEU A 109 4.83 -6.92 7.85
CA LEU A 109 5.14 -6.95 6.42
C LEU A 109 5.04 -5.57 5.77
N LEU A 110 4.07 -4.76 6.16
CA LEU A 110 3.80 -3.44 5.59
C LEU A 110 4.25 -2.29 6.50
N GLY A 111 4.73 -2.59 7.70
CA GLY A 111 5.04 -1.58 8.70
C GLY A 111 3.76 -1.05 9.39
N PRO A 112 3.89 -0.04 10.28
CA PRO A 112 2.74 0.53 10.96
C PRO A 112 1.81 1.23 9.96
N GLY A 113 0.55 0.81 9.91
CA GLY A 113 -0.49 1.45 9.09
C GLY A 113 -1.43 0.47 8.38
N THR A 114 -2.46 1.03 7.76
CA THR A 114 -3.43 0.34 6.90
C THR A 114 -3.29 0.88 5.48
N LEU A 115 -3.12 0.01 4.49
CA LEU A 115 -3.26 0.41 3.09
C LEU A 115 -4.73 0.33 2.72
N THR A 116 -5.26 1.42 2.17
CA THR A 116 -6.64 1.50 1.69
C THR A 116 -6.66 1.90 0.22
N LEU A 117 -7.45 1.19 -0.58
CA LEU A 117 -7.66 1.47 -2.00
C LEU A 117 -9.17 1.52 -2.24
N SER A 118 -9.65 2.64 -2.74
CA SER A 118 -11.05 2.82 -3.11
C SER A 118 -11.14 3.03 -4.61
N THR A 119 -12.03 2.30 -5.26
CA THR A 119 -12.33 2.47 -6.68
C THR A 119 -13.83 2.56 -6.89
N VAL A 120 -14.20 3.34 -7.89
CA VAL A 120 -15.55 3.38 -8.44
C VAL A 120 -15.65 2.23 -9.45
N ALA A 121 -16.69 1.40 -9.32
CA ALA A 121 -16.98 0.33 -10.27
C ALA A 121 -17.69 0.92 -11.51
N PRO A 122 -17.31 0.50 -12.73
CA PRO A 122 -17.98 0.94 -13.95
C PRO A 122 -19.41 0.39 -14.08
#